data_AF-A0A1H7PAE7-F1
#
_entry.id   AF-A0A1H7PAE7-F1
#
_cell.length_a   1.000
_cell.length_b   1.000
_cell.length_c   1.000
_cell.angle_alpha   90.00
_cell.angle_beta   90.00
_cell.angle_gamma   90.00
#
_symmetry.space_group_name_H-M   'P 1'
#
loop_
_entity.id
_entity.type
_entity.pdbx_description
1 polymer ?
#
loop_
_entity_poly.entity_id
_entity_poly.type
_entity_poly.pdbx_seq_one_letter_code
_entity_poly.pdbx_strand_id
1 'polypeptide(L)'
;MKLRSLALGFILAASSCVASAAAFTVALTPTTPGHLTASFGDTPVLGSFTDVFTFTPTLTPGSSASAYFFNFSLDGNYNYDPNLLVTFSSANLNGTPFSINNSIPFTQAGAYVPSTGGPLVLTISGTSYGGSYAGVVNVTLAPVPEPATYGMLVAGLGLLGVVARRKRSA
;
A
#
# COMPACT_ATOMS: atom_id res chain seq x y z
N MET A 1 23.29 -6.23 -53.37
CA MET A 1 22.33 -6.68 -52.34
C MET A 1 22.87 -6.38 -50.93
N LYS A 2 22.80 -5.15 -50.40
CA LYS A 2 23.20 -4.88 -48.98
C LYS A 2 22.41 -3.75 -48.29
N LEU A 3 21.28 -3.30 -48.83
CA LEU A 3 20.48 -2.20 -48.24
C LEU A 3 19.14 -2.64 -47.60
N ARG A 4 18.85 -3.94 -47.55
CA ARG A 4 17.57 -4.46 -47.04
C ARG A 4 17.59 -4.82 -45.55
N SER A 5 18.77 -5.00 -44.96
CA SER A 5 18.93 -5.40 -43.56
C SER A 5 18.95 -4.23 -42.56
N LEU A 6 19.24 -3.00 -43.00
CA LEU A 6 19.27 -1.84 -42.11
C LEU A 6 17.86 -1.30 -41.78
N ALA A 7 16.91 -1.46 -42.70
CA ALA A 7 15.53 -0.99 -42.53
C ALA A 7 14.69 -1.85 -41.56
N LEU A 8 15.03 -3.13 -41.38
CA LEU A 8 14.34 -4.01 -40.43
C LEU A 8 14.74 -3.74 -38.97
N GLY A 9 15.96 -3.28 -38.71
CA GLY A 9 16.44 -3.00 -37.35
C GLY A 9 15.80 -1.77 -36.71
N PHE A 10 15.37 -0.79 -37.51
CA PHE A 10 14.77 0.45 -37.01
C PHE A 10 13.29 0.31 -36.65
N ILE A 11 12.58 -0.65 -37.25
CA ILE A 11 11.15 -0.90 -36.95
C ILE A 11 10.98 -1.67 -35.62
N LEU A 12 11.96 -2.51 -35.25
CA LEU A 12 11.91 -3.25 -33.98
C LEU A 12 12.24 -2.39 -32.75
N ALA A 13 12.93 -1.26 -32.93
CA ALA A 13 13.33 -0.37 -31.84
C ALA A 13 12.25 0.65 -31.42
N ALA A 14 11.17 0.78 -32.20
CA ALA A 14 10.10 1.76 -31.93
C ALA A 14 8.92 1.20 -31.10
N SER A 15 8.95 -0.09 -30.73
CA SER A 15 7.81 -0.76 -30.06
C SER A 15 7.96 -0.91 -28.54
N SER A 16 9.04 -0.42 -27.92
CA SER A 16 9.16 -0.44 -26.47
C SER A 16 8.45 0.77 -25.84
N CYS A 17 7.13 0.86 -26.01
CA CYS A 17 6.31 1.65 -25.09
C CYS A 17 6.36 0.94 -23.73
N VAL A 18 7.26 1.40 -22.86
CA VAL A 18 7.32 0.97 -21.48
C VAL A 18 6.00 1.43 -20.84
N ALA A 19 5.13 0.50 -20.45
CA ALA A 19 3.98 0.84 -19.64
C ALA A 19 4.50 1.39 -18.30
N SER A 20 4.47 2.72 -18.14
CA SER A 20 4.86 3.34 -16.87
C SER A 20 3.70 3.23 -15.89
N ALA A 21 3.95 2.67 -14.71
CA ALA A 21 2.98 2.73 -13.62
C ALA A 21 2.86 4.17 -13.10
N ALA A 22 1.64 4.63 -12.82
CA ALA A 22 1.45 5.89 -12.10
C ALA A 22 1.88 5.70 -10.64
N ALA A 23 2.63 6.66 -10.09
CA ALA A 23 3.19 6.55 -8.75
C ALA A 23 2.71 7.70 -7.86
N PHE A 24 2.22 7.34 -6.67
CA PHE A 24 1.63 8.25 -5.71
C PHE A 24 2.27 8.07 -4.33
N THR A 25 2.39 9.17 -3.60
CA THR A 25 2.78 9.14 -2.18
C THR A 25 1.60 9.59 -1.33
N VAL A 26 1.22 8.77 -0.36
CA VAL A 26 0.06 9.01 0.51
C VAL A 26 0.51 9.06 1.97
N ALA A 27 0.13 10.13 2.68
CA ALA A 27 0.45 10.27 4.10
C ALA A 27 -0.60 9.56 4.96
N LEU A 28 -0.17 8.59 5.75
CA LEU A 28 -0.91 7.98 6.84
C LEU A 28 -1.05 8.99 7.98
N THR A 29 -2.29 9.23 8.39
CA THR A 29 -2.64 10.11 9.50
C THR A 29 -2.82 9.28 10.77
N PRO A 30 -2.08 9.56 11.85
CA PRO A 30 -2.34 8.96 13.15
C PRO A 30 -3.68 9.44 13.71
N THR A 31 -4.53 8.52 14.17
CA THR A 31 -5.88 8.86 14.69
C THR A 31 -6.00 8.58 16.18
N THR A 32 -5.50 7.43 16.62
CA THR A 32 -5.41 7.04 18.03
C THR A 32 -4.05 6.37 18.28
N PRO A 33 -3.63 6.18 19.55
CA PRO A 33 -2.36 5.53 19.85
C PRO A 33 -2.23 4.19 19.12
N GLY A 34 -1.17 4.04 18.34
CA GLY A 34 -0.89 2.84 17.55
C GLY A 34 -1.72 2.66 16.27
N HIS A 35 -2.59 3.60 15.89
CA HIS A 35 -3.43 3.48 14.69
C HIS A 35 -3.17 4.62 13.70
N LEU A 36 -2.99 4.25 12.43
CA LEU A 36 -2.90 5.19 11.32
C LEU A 36 -3.88 4.81 10.22
N THR A 37 -4.33 5.79 9.47
CA THR A 37 -5.21 5.58 8.31
C THR A 37 -4.95 6.60 7.22
N ALA A 38 -5.26 6.24 5.98
CA ALA A 38 -5.33 7.19 4.88
C ALA A 38 -6.38 6.76 3.87
N SER A 39 -6.99 7.74 3.20
CA SER A 39 -7.67 7.52 1.93
C SER A 39 -6.69 7.62 0.77
N PHE A 40 -7.00 6.92 -0.31
CA PHE A 40 -6.30 7.02 -1.58
C PHE A 40 -7.30 6.82 -2.72
N GLY A 41 -6.90 7.17 -3.93
CA GLY A 41 -7.70 6.97 -5.13
C GLY A 41 -7.00 7.55 -6.35
N ASP A 42 -7.49 7.16 -7.51
CA ASP A 42 -7.03 7.69 -8.80
C ASP A 42 -8.16 7.62 -9.84
N THR A 43 -7.99 8.39 -10.91
CA THR A 43 -8.76 8.25 -12.16
C THR A 43 -7.80 7.76 -13.24
N PRO A 44 -7.67 6.43 -13.44
CA PRO A 44 -6.63 5.88 -14.28
C PRO A 44 -6.82 6.24 -15.76
N VAL A 45 -5.73 6.15 -16.51
CA VAL A 45 -5.76 6.27 -17.97
C VAL A 45 -6.74 5.25 -18.58
N LEU A 46 -7.40 5.64 -19.68
CA LEU A 46 -8.28 4.73 -20.43
C LEU A 46 -7.50 3.51 -20.91
N GLY A 47 -8.09 2.33 -20.75
CA GLY A 47 -7.47 1.04 -21.04
C GLY A 47 -6.74 0.46 -19.82
N SER A 48 -5.69 -0.32 -20.08
CA SER A 48 -4.92 -0.97 -19.03
C SER A 48 -4.12 0.03 -18.20
N PHE A 49 -4.13 -0.12 -16.88
CA PHE A 49 -3.37 0.72 -15.97
C PHE A 49 -2.68 -0.09 -14.88
N THR A 50 -1.64 0.51 -14.30
CA THR A 50 -0.98 0.07 -13.07
C THR A 50 -0.68 1.30 -12.23
N ASP A 51 -1.16 1.31 -10.99
CA ASP A 51 -0.94 2.40 -10.02
C ASP A 51 -0.18 1.87 -8.81
N VAL A 52 0.74 2.67 -8.30
CA VAL A 52 1.58 2.34 -7.15
C VAL A 52 1.44 3.44 -6.10
N PHE A 53 0.80 3.12 -4.98
CA PHE A 53 0.69 4.01 -3.81
C PHE A 53 1.74 3.60 -2.78
N THR A 54 2.64 4.53 -2.47
CA THR A 54 3.59 4.40 -1.36
C THR A 54 3.08 5.19 -0.17
N PHE A 55 2.82 4.51 0.93
CA PHE A 55 2.33 5.13 2.15
C PHE A 55 3.49 5.54 3.07
N THR A 56 3.35 6.72 3.69
CA THR A 56 4.32 7.28 4.63
C THR A 56 3.63 7.62 5.95
N PRO A 57 4.27 7.50 7.13
CA PRO A 57 5.64 7.06 7.35
C PRO A 57 5.82 5.55 7.16
N THR A 58 7.08 5.11 7.12
CA THR A 58 7.41 3.68 7.13
C THR A 58 6.97 3.02 8.43
N LEU A 59 6.50 1.78 8.34
CA LEU A 59 5.95 1.05 9.47
C LEU A 59 7.04 0.36 10.28
N THR A 60 6.84 0.29 11.60
CA THR A 60 7.66 -0.55 12.48
C THR A 60 7.46 -2.04 12.09
N PRO A 61 8.52 -2.86 12.03
CA PRO A 61 8.38 -4.30 11.84
C PRO A 61 7.40 -4.93 12.83
N GLY A 62 6.52 -5.79 12.33
CA GLY A 62 5.47 -6.43 13.10
C GLY A 62 4.14 -5.68 13.12
N SER A 63 4.05 -4.51 12.48
CA SER A 63 2.77 -3.79 12.33
C SER A 63 1.82 -4.60 11.45
N SER A 64 0.52 -4.39 11.58
CA SER A 64 -0.49 -4.99 10.70
C SER A 64 -1.19 -3.92 9.87
N ALA A 65 -1.69 -4.29 8.70
CA ALA A 65 -2.40 -3.38 7.81
C ALA A 65 -3.61 -4.06 7.18
N SER A 66 -4.63 -3.27 6.84
CA SER A 66 -5.71 -3.69 5.95
C SER A 66 -5.95 -2.60 4.93
N ALA A 67 -6.37 -2.99 3.73
CA ALA A 67 -6.80 -2.04 2.72
C ALA A 67 -8.04 -2.54 2.00
N TYR A 68 -8.86 -1.60 1.56
CA TYR A 68 -10.04 -1.86 0.77
C TYR A 68 -10.25 -0.72 -0.22
N PHE A 69 -10.58 -1.04 -1.47
CA PHE A 69 -10.88 -0.05 -2.49
C PHE A 69 -11.97 -0.56 -3.44
N PHE A 70 -12.60 0.38 -4.13
CA PHE A 70 -13.73 0.10 -5.02
C PHE A 70 -13.86 1.14 -6.13
N ASN A 71 -14.54 0.77 -7.21
CA ASN A 71 -15.10 1.67 -8.22
C ASN A 71 -16.62 1.50 -8.27
N PHE A 72 -17.31 2.62 -8.51
CA PHE A 72 -18.74 2.69 -8.75
C PHE A 72 -18.98 3.17 -10.18
N SER A 73 -19.53 2.32 -11.03
CA SER A 73 -19.79 2.64 -12.44
C SER A 73 -21.22 3.15 -12.63
N LEU A 74 -21.61 4.15 -11.82
CA LEU A 74 -22.92 4.79 -11.87
C LEU A 74 -22.78 6.25 -12.33
N ASP A 75 -23.67 6.69 -13.21
CA ASP A 75 -23.74 8.08 -13.65
C ASP A 75 -24.36 9.01 -12.58
N GLY A 76 -24.46 10.31 -12.90
CA GLY A 76 -25.09 11.30 -12.03
C GLY A 76 -26.59 11.06 -11.75
N ASN A 77 -27.22 10.12 -12.46
CA ASN A 77 -28.61 9.70 -12.31
C ASN A 77 -28.74 8.31 -11.66
N TYR A 78 -27.65 7.75 -11.11
CA TYR A 78 -27.59 6.41 -10.51
C TYR A 78 -27.87 5.25 -11.48
N ASN A 79 -27.75 5.46 -12.79
CA ASN A 79 -27.81 4.37 -13.76
C ASN A 79 -26.42 3.80 -14.00
N TYR A 80 -26.36 2.50 -14.32
CA TYR A 80 -25.11 1.89 -14.75
C TYR A 80 -24.59 2.56 -16.03
N ASP A 81 -23.37 3.07 -15.99
CA ASP A 81 -22.64 3.58 -17.14
C ASP A 81 -21.34 2.76 -17.36
N PRO A 82 -21.24 1.98 -18.44
CA PRO A 82 -20.04 1.20 -18.74
C PRO A 82 -18.78 2.07 -18.94
N ASN A 83 -18.92 3.35 -19.27
CA ASN A 83 -17.78 4.27 -19.41
C ASN A 83 -17.20 4.72 -18.06
N LEU A 84 -17.91 4.44 -16.95
CA LEU A 84 -17.41 4.71 -15.60
C LEU A 84 -16.88 3.46 -14.92
N LEU A 85 -16.83 2.34 -15.64
CA LEU A 85 -16.35 1.07 -15.11
C LEU A 85 -14.83 1.06 -14.97
N VAL A 86 -14.37 0.58 -13.83
CA VAL A 86 -12.98 0.14 -13.62
C VAL A 86 -13.04 -1.31 -13.18
N THR A 87 -12.28 -2.18 -13.85
CA THR A 87 -12.15 -3.59 -13.48
C THR A 87 -10.75 -3.85 -12.97
N PHE A 88 -10.62 -4.55 -11.84
CA PHE A 88 -9.32 -4.85 -11.26
C PHE A 88 -8.86 -6.24 -11.71
N SER A 89 -7.62 -6.33 -12.21
CA SER A 89 -7.00 -7.60 -12.62
C SER A 89 -6.07 -8.14 -11.54
N SER A 90 -5.38 -7.26 -10.82
CA SER A 90 -4.53 -7.63 -9.69
C SER A 90 -4.38 -6.47 -8.71
N ALA A 91 -4.25 -6.79 -7.43
CA ALA A 91 -3.76 -5.84 -6.44
C ALA A 91 -2.95 -6.54 -5.36
N ASN A 92 -1.97 -5.83 -4.82
CA ASN A 92 -1.00 -6.37 -3.89
C ASN A 92 -0.52 -5.31 -2.90
N LEU A 93 -0.47 -5.66 -1.61
CA LEU A 93 0.07 -4.82 -0.53
C LEU A 93 1.26 -5.54 0.09
N ASN A 94 2.47 -5.05 -0.15
CA ASN A 94 3.73 -5.65 0.34
C ASN A 94 3.81 -7.18 0.15
N GLY A 95 3.47 -7.68 -1.04
CA GLY A 95 3.49 -9.11 -1.36
C GLY A 95 2.20 -9.86 -1.03
N THR A 96 1.26 -9.26 -0.30
CA THR A 96 -0.05 -9.88 0.00
C THR A 96 -1.08 -9.58 -1.10
N PRO A 97 -1.60 -10.59 -1.83
CA PRO A 97 -2.59 -10.38 -2.88
C PRO A 97 -3.97 -10.04 -2.31
N PHE A 98 -4.76 -9.26 -3.06
CA PHE A 98 -6.12 -8.91 -2.70
C PHE A 98 -7.12 -9.95 -3.20
N SER A 99 -8.20 -10.12 -2.45
CA SER A 99 -9.41 -10.75 -2.99
C SER A 99 -10.16 -9.71 -3.81
N ILE A 100 -10.32 -9.96 -5.10
CA ILE A 100 -10.95 -9.05 -6.07
C ILE A 100 -12.33 -9.60 -6.43
N ASN A 101 -13.33 -8.71 -6.43
CA ASN A 101 -14.67 -8.98 -6.92
C ASN A 101 -15.07 -7.89 -7.91
N ASN A 102 -15.21 -8.24 -9.19
CA ASN A 102 -15.70 -7.34 -10.23
C ASN A 102 -17.18 -7.68 -10.51
N SER A 103 -18.12 -7.00 -9.83
CA SER A 103 -19.57 -7.24 -10.00
C SER A 103 -20.31 -5.97 -10.38
N ILE A 104 -20.78 -5.85 -11.61
CA ILE A 104 -21.44 -4.60 -12.07
C ILE A 104 -22.65 -4.25 -11.17
N PRO A 105 -22.78 -2.97 -10.72
CA PRO A 105 -21.99 -1.78 -11.05
C PRO A 105 -20.84 -1.45 -10.08
N PHE A 106 -20.44 -2.42 -9.25
CA PHE A 106 -19.49 -2.29 -8.15
C PHE A 106 -18.29 -3.24 -8.32
N THR A 107 -17.11 -2.70 -8.61
CA THR A 107 -15.88 -3.49 -8.50
C THR A 107 -15.18 -3.14 -7.20
N GLN A 108 -14.61 -4.15 -6.53
CA GLN A 108 -14.03 -3.97 -5.21
C GLN A 108 -12.89 -4.97 -4.97
N ALA A 109 -11.99 -4.60 -4.08
CA ALA A 109 -10.95 -5.50 -3.61
C ALA A 109 -10.55 -5.19 -2.17
N GLY A 110 -10.16 -6.22 -1.43
CA GLY A 110 -9.65 -6.06 -0.07
C GLY A 110 -8.57 -7.07 0.30
N ALA A 111 -7.71 -6.67 1.25
CA ALA A 111 -6.71 -7.54 1.85
C ALA A 111 -6.47 -7.18 3.32
N TYR A 112 -6.06 -8.19 4.09
CA TYR A 112 -5.49 -8.04 5.42
C TYR A 112 -4.05 -8.57 5.42
N VAL A 113 -3.13 -7.78 5.97
CA VAL A 113 -1.70 -8.07 6.08
C VAL A 113 -1.37 -8.20 7.58
N PRO A 114 -1.22 -9.42 8.10
CA PRO A 114 -1.08 -9.66 9.54
C PRO A 114 0.24 -9.14 10.11
N SER A 115 1.28 -9.06 9.28
CA SER A 115 2.60 -8.55 9.68
C SER A 115 3.30 -7.90 8.50
N THR A 116 3.77 -6.67 8.69
CA THR A 116 4.53 -5.89 7.73
C THR A 116 5.48 -4.94 8.46
N GLY A 117 6.37 -4.29 7.71
CA GLY A 117 7.33 -3.30 8.18
C GLY A 117 7.95 -2.56 7.00
N GLY A 118 8.65 -1.47 7.29
CA GLY A 118 9.24 -0.62 6.26
C GLY A 118 8.18 0.14 5.44
N PRO A 119 8.50 0.54 4.20
CA PRO A 119 7.54 1.20 3.32
C PRO A 119 6.34 0.29 3.04
N LEU A 120 5.13 0.83 3.21
CA LEU A 120 3.91 0.15 2.81
C LEU A 120 3.59 0.57 1.38
N VAL A 121 3.55 -0.39 0.46
CA VAL A 121 3.37 -0.15 -0.98
C VAL A 121 2.20 -0.99 -1.48
N LEU A 122 1.21 -0.30 -2.03
CA LEU A 122 0.06 -0.88 -2.71
C LEU A 122 0.24 -0.75 -4.21
N THR A 123 0.22 -1.87 -4.92
CA THR A 123 0.16 -1.89 -6.39
C THR A 123 -1.21 -2.37 -6.83
N ILE A 124 -1.88 -1.60 -7.69
CA ILE A 124 -3.18 -1.93 -8.27
C ILE A 124 -3.01 -2.00 -9.78
N SER A 125 -3.63 -2.96 -10.43
CA SER A 125 -3.69 -3.02 -11.89
C SER A 125 -5.06 -3.46 -12.35
N GLY A 126 -5.45 -2.98 -13.52
CA GLY A 126 -6.78 -3.19 -14.04
C GLY A 126 -6.99 -2.60 -15.42
N THR A 127 -8.25 -2.45 -15.78
CA THR A 127 -8.69 -1.75 -16.99
C THR A 127 -9.72 -0.70 -16.62
N SER A 128 -9.47 0.55 -16.98
CA SER A 128 -10.39 1.67 -16.83
C SER A 128 -11.10 1.95 -18.16
N TYR A 129 -12.41 2.13 -18.09
CA TYR A 129 -13.23 2.60 -19.21
C TYR A 129 -13.54 4.11 -19.12
N GLY A 130 -13.01 4.78 -18.10
CA GLY A 130 -13.19 6.22 -17.85
C GLY A 130 -13.58 6.56 -16.41
N GLY A 131 -13.81 5.54 -15.57
CA GLY A 131 -14.12 5.71 -14.16
C GLY A 131 -12.92 5.98 -13.26
N SER A 132 -13.22 6.27 -12.00
CA SER A 132 -12.24 6.40 -10.91
C SER A 132 -12.47 5.34 -9.84
N TYR A 133 -11.45 5.10 -9.02
CA TYR A 133 -11.59 4.26 -7.83
C TYR A 133 -10.99 4.95 -6.62
N ALA A 134 -11.45 4.54 -5.44
CA ALA A 134 -10.95 5.05 -4.18
C ALA A 134 -10.96 3.96 -3.12
N GLY A 135 -10.17 4.18 -2.07
CA GLY A 135 -10.04 3.24 -0.99
C GLY A 135 -9.50 3.84 0.29
N VAL A 136 -9.38 2.97 1.28
CA VAL A 136 -8.81 3.26 2.59
C VAL A 136 -7.75 2.23 2.92
N VAL A 137 -6.71 2.68 3.61
CA VAL A 137 -5.73 1.81 4.26
C VAL A 137 -5.78 2.09 5.75
N ASN A 138 -5.77 1.05 6.57
CA ASN A 138 -5.71 1.15 8.02
C ASN A 138 -4.50 0.36 8.50
N VAL A 139 -3.77 0.92 9.46
CA VAL A 139 -2.55 0.34 10.01
C VAL A 139 -2.65 0.34 11.52
N THR A 140 -2.32 -0.79 12.12
CA THR A 140 -2.05 -0.91 13.56
C THR A 140 -0.56 -1.14 13.74
N LEU A 141 0.13 -0.18 14.35
CA LEU A 141 1.57 -0.27 14.61
C LEU A 141 1.87 -1.37 15.61
N ALA A 142 2.98 -2.07 15.40
CA ALA A 142 3.57 -2.91 16.43
C ALA A 142 3.93 -2.07 17.66
N PRO A 143 3.70 -2.59 18.88
CA PRO A 143 4.22 -1.97 20.09
C PRO A 143 5.74 -1.82 19.99
N VAL A 144 6.23 -0.58 20.02
CA VAL A 144 7.65 -0.31 20.19
C VAL A 144 7.90 -0.16 21.69
N PRO A 145 8.74 -1.00 22.32
CA PRO A 145 9.07 -0.82 23.72
C PRO A 145 9.74 0.55 23.90
N GLU A 146 9.18 1.39 24.77
CA GLU A 146 9.70 2.74 24.95
C GLU A 146 11.12 2.70 25.54
N PRO A 147 12.03 3.58 25.12
CA PRO A 147 13.37 3.70 25.71
C PRO A 147 13.32 3.91 27.23
N ALA A 148 12.28 4.58 27.72
CA ALA A 148 12.05 4.78 29.14
C ALA A 148 11.80 3.46 29.89
N THR A 149 11.12 2.48 29.29
CA THR A 149 10.91 1.16 29.91
C THR A 149 12.23 0.44 30.12
N TYR A 150 13.14 0.50 29.14
CA TYR A 150 14.48 -0.04 29.29
C TYR A 150 15.32 0.76 30.29
N GLY A 151 15.22 2.09 30.27
CA GLY A 151 15.87 2.96 31.23
C GLY A 151 15.43 2.67 32.67
N MET A 152 14.13 2.48 32.90
CA MET A 152 13.54 2.12 34.20
C MET A 152 13.90 0.69 34.62
N LEU A 153 14.01 -0.24 33.68
CA LEU A 153 14.52 -1.59 33.95
C LEU A 153 15.98 -1.53 34.42
N VAL A 154 16.84 -0.81 33.69
CA VAL A 154 18.25 -0.64 34.04
C VAL A 154 18.39 0.12 35.37
N ALA A 155 17.61 1.17 35.59
CA ALA A 155 17.59 1.90 36.85
C ALA A 155 17.14 1.00 38.00
N GLY A 156 16.09 0.20 37.81
CA GLY A 156 15.61 -0.78 38.78
C GLY A 156 16.68 -1.83 39.11
N LEU A 157 17.35 -2.38 38.11
CA LEU A 157 18.47 -3.32 38.29
C LEU A 157 19.66 -2.67 38.99
N GLY A 158 19.97 -1.41 38.69
CA GLY A 158 21.02 -0.64 39.35
C GLY A 158 20.75 -0.48 40.85
N LEU A 159 19.52 -0.13 41.23
CA LEU A 159 19.11 -0.02 42.63
C LEU A 159 19.23 -1.36 43.37
N LEU A 160 18.80 -2.47 42.74
CA LEU A 160 18.94 -3.80 43.30
C LEU A 160 20.41 -4.19 43.53
N GLY A 161 21.30 -3.86 42.59
CA GLY A 161 22.75 -4.08 42.72
C GLY A 161 23.37 -3.32 43.90
N VAL A 162 22.97 -2.06 44.12
CA VAL A 162 23.43 -1.25 45.26
C VAL A 162 22.98 -1.86 46.60
N VAL A 163 21.73 -2.30 46.69
CA VAL A 163 21.20 -2.95 47.91
C VAL A 163 21.92 -4.27 48.19
N ALA A 164 22.14 -5.09 47.16
CA ALA A 164 22.87 -6.35 47.29
C ALA A 164 24.32 -6.14 47.77
N ARG A 165 25.01 -5.10 47.28
CA ARG A 165 26.36 -4.73 47.76
C ARG A 165 26.36 -4.36 49.24
N ARG A 166 25.39 -3.57 49.70
CA ARG A 166 25.31 -3.16 51.11
C ARG A 166 25.11 -4.35 52.06
N LYS A 167 24.32 -5.35 51.64
CA LYS A 167 24.09 -6.58 52.43
C LYS A 167 25.31 -7.49 52.55
N ARG A 168 26.28 -7.39 51.65
CA ARG A 168 27.49 -8.21 51.64
C ARG A 168 28.64 -7.59 52.44
N SER A 169 28.52 -6.29 52.73
CA SER A 169 29.49 -5.50 53.49
C SER A 169 29.04 -5.25 54.93
N ALA A 170 27.90 -5.83 55.33
CA ALA A 170 27.42 -5.95 56.71
C ALA A 170 27.44 -7.44 57.08
#